data_AF-A0A3Q2QFG2-F1
#
_entry.id   AF-A0A3Q2QFG2-F1
#
_cell.length_a   1.000
_cell.length_b   1.000
_cell.length_c   1.000
_cell.angle_alpha   90.00
_cell.angle_beta   90.00
_cell.angle_gamma   90.00
#
_symmetry.space_group_name_H-M   'P 1'
#
loop_
_entity.id
_entity.type
_entity.pdbx_description
1 polymer ?
#
loop_
_entity_poly.entity_id
_entity_poly.type
_entity_poly.pdbx_seq_one_letter_code
_entity_poly.pdbx_strand_id
1 'polypeptide(L)'
;MPLPKASEWKWRLLLSLLLVCAAILELGKRASVNMRFSANAKNATFLLARFKSLPWFNFKQCIHDIQNTGVFKKVGETLSVQAGDTLNLRCRGKPVEWSVPPYVEEDEGRLMIVQQERFGLLTLVNTTVADTGEYSCYPMYCEDRDCRREYSKAISVFIFFPDPRELFVPSSSHYEILQLRSNWPAVLPCQVTSPEAKVALHREFPPGEVEVDGTEISFNYRKGFTIHRPRPRHAGVLHCVATLGNLMQSSTKYILIYVNYPMAPPGPVIQASSSSVAVGDNLHITCSAVGERDVVVEFSWEYPGQQIGRPLYTEDTMSPVGGEASRQQFQSVLQVDEVRDVDQGTYNCTAQNLQGAKSVSTAVKVVPKAKARKLRV
;
A
#
# COMPACT_ATOMS: atom_id res chain seq x y z
N MET A 1 -64.06 -11.61 -44.83
CA MET A 1 -64.09 -12.25 -43.49
C MET A 1 -63.85 -11.16 -42.45
N PRO A 2 -64.67 -11.09 -41.39
CA PRO A 2 -64.94 -9.83 -40.71
C PRO A 2 -64.13 -9.64 -39.41
N LEU A 3 -63.93 -8.36 -39.08
CA LEU A 3 -63.65 -7.86 -37.73
C LEU A 3 -64.81 -8.16 -36.78
N PRO A 4 -64.51 -8.36 -35.48
CA PRO A 4 -65.33 -7.75 -34.45
C PRO A 4 -64.52 -6.93 -33.42
N LYS A 5 -65.28 -6.08 -32.74
CA LYS A 5 -64.90 -4.89 -31.96
C LYS A 5 -64.35 -5.21 -30.56
N ALA A 6 -63.59 -4.23 -30.05
CA ALA A 6 -63.09 -4.09 -28.68
C ALA A 6 -64.20 -4.14 -27.61
N SER A 7 -63.83 -4.63 -26.41
CA SER A 7 -64.72 -4.75 -25.25
C SER A 7 -64.03 -4.24 -23.95
N GLU A 8 -64.31 -2.97 -23.67
CA GLU A 8 -64.84 -2.42 -22.39
C GLU A 8 -64.07 -2.49 -21.06
N TRP A 9 -63.07 -3.36 -20.84
CA TRP A 9 -62.57 -3.56 -19.46
C TRP A 9 -61.27 -2.82 -19.10
N LYS A 10 -60.48 -2.42 -20.11
CA LYS A 10 -59.21 -1.67 -19.89
C LYS A 10 -59.37 -0.15 -19.81
N TRP A 11 -60.53 0.40 -20.16
CA TRP A 11 -60.78 1.85 -20.15
C TRP A 11 -61.42 2.36 -18.84
N ARG A 12 -62.01 1.49 -18.01
CA ARG A 12 -62.62 1.89 -16.73
C ARG A 12 -61.62 2.12 -15.58
N LEU A 13 -60.41 1.57 -15.66
CA LEU A 13 -59.34 1.77 -14.65
C LEU A 13 -58.46 3.01 -14.93
N LEU A 14 -58.38 3.46 -16.19
CA LEU A 14 -57.65 4.69 -16.55
C LEU A 14 -58.47 5.96 -16.29
N LEU A 15 -59.81 5.89 -16.44
CA LEU A 15 -60.71 6.99 -16.12
C LEU A 15 -60.89 7.22 -14.60
N SER A 16 -60.73 6.19 -13.75
CA SER A 16 -60.76 6.35 -12.29
C SER A 16 -59.46 6.93 -11.71
N LEU A 17 -58.29 6.67 -12.32
CA LEU A 17 -57.02 7.27 -11.89
C LEU A 17 -56.89 8.76 -12.27
N LEU A 18 -57.44 9.18 -13.42
CA LEU A 18 -57.39 10.57 -13.87
C LEU A 18 -58.35 11.50 -13.09
N LEU A 19 -59.48 10.99 -12.60
CA LEU A 19 -60.41 11.74 -11.75
C LEU A 19 -59.88 11.96 -10.32
N VAL A 20 -59.01 11.09 -9.81
CA VAL A 20 -58.36 11.28 -8.49
C VAL A 20 -57.19 12.28 -8.57
N CYS A 21 -56.47 12.35 -9.70
CA CYS A 21 -55.44 13.37 -9.91
C CYS A 21 -56.01 14.79 -10.11
N ALA A 22 -57.21 14.94 -10.68
CA ALA A 22 -57.84 16.26 -10.89
C ALA A 22 -58.39 16.89 -9.59
N ALA A 23 -58.78 16.09 -8.59
CA ALA A 23 -59.33 16.59 -7.33
C ALA A 23 -58.25 17.04 -6.31
N ILE A 24 -57.03 16.51 -6.39
CA ILE A 24 -55.93 16.89 -5.47
C ILE A 24 -55.22 18.18 -5.93
N LEU A 25 -55.26 18.48 -7.24
CA LEU A 25 -54.69 19.71 -7.82
C LEU A 25 -55.56 20.97 -7.63
N GLU A 26 -56.84 20.82 -7.27
CA GLU A 26 -57.75 21.95 -6.96
C GLU A 26 -57.74 22.41 -5.49
N LEU A 27 -57.04 21.71 -4.59
CA LEU A 27 -56.81 22.17 -3.21
C LEU A 27 -55.48 22.93 -3.03
N GLY A 28 -54.61 22.94 -4.04
CA GLY A 28 -53.29 23.58 -4.00
C GLY A 28 -53.16 24.90 -4.79
N LYS A 29 -54.20 25.34 -5.51
CA LYS A 29 -54.16 26.53 -6.39
C LYS A 29 -55.05 27.69 -5.94
N ARG A 30 -55.39 27.76 -4.66
CA ARG A 30 -56.01 28.95 -4.06
C ARG A 30 -54.97 29.70 -3.23
N ALA A 31 -54.34 30.68 -3.89
CA ALA A 31 -53.73 31.90 -3.37
C ALA A 31 -52.25 32.09 -3.76
N SER A 32 -52.05 32.67 -4.96
CA SER A 32 -50.89 33.51 -5.22
C SER A 32 -51.25 34.63 -6.19
N VAL A 33 -51.21 35.86 -5.66
CA VAL A 33 -50.98 37.18 -6.30
C VAL A 33 -52.12 37.83 -7.11
N ASN A 34 -52.62 38.95 -6.56
CA ASN A 34 -52.54 40.22 -7.28
C ASN A 34 -52.44 41.41 -6.30
N MET A 35 -51.30 42.10 -6.34
CA MET A 35 -51.12 43.43 -5.73
C MET A 35 -51.84 44.48 -6.55
N ARG A 36 -52.62 45.36 -5.90
CA ARG A 36 -52.70 46.78 -6.26
C ARG A 36 -52.63 47.63 -4.99
N PHE A 37 -51.90 48.73 -5.16
CA PHE A 37 -51.40 49.67 -4.16
C PHE A 37 -52.46 50.27 -3.22
N SER A 38 -52.07 50.43 -1.94
CA SER A 38 -52.33 51.67 -1.22
C SER A 38 -51.21 51.90 -0.20
N ALA A 39 -50.60 53.08 -0.28
CA ALA A 39 -49.50 53.53 0.54
C ALA A 39 -49.97 53.79 1.99
N ASN A 40 -49.22 53.31 2.98
CA ASN A 40 -48.58 54.23 3.92
C ASN A 40 -47.53 53.55 4.78
N ALA A 41 -46.42 54.26 4.94
CA ALA A 41 -45.22 53.83 5.63
C ALA A 41 -45.39 53.83 7.15
N LYS A 42 -44.68 52.89 7.80
CA LYS A 42 -43.83 53.03 9.00
C LYS A 42 -44.05 51.85 9.98
N ASN A 43 -42.91 51.31 10.41
CA ASN A 43 -42.72 50.32 11.48
C ASN A 43 -42.74 48.84 11.05
N ALA A 44 -41.82 48.48 10.15
CA ALA A 44 -41.32 47.11 10.01
C ALA A 44 -39.91 47.02 10.62
N THR A 45 -39.84 46.99 11.95
CA THR A 45 -38.65 46.56 12.68
C THR A 45 -39.10 46.05 14.03
N PHE A 46 -38.54 44.90 14.41
CA PHE A 46 -38.83 44.07 15.59
C PHE A 46 -39.93 43.01 15.39
N LEU A 47 -39.55 41.78 15.72
CA LEU A 47 -40.36 40.55 15.78
C LEU A 47 -40.42 39.69 14.51
N LEU A 48 -39.28 39.32 13.94
CA LEU A 48 -39.11 38.05 13.19
C LEU A 48 -37.65 37.59 13.29
N ALA A 49 -37.23 37.19 14.49
CA ALA A 49 -35.91 36.61 14.73
C ALA A 49 -35.99 35.56 15.83
N ARG A 50 -36.68 34.43 15.59
CA ARG A 50 -36.42 33.18 16.34
C ARG A 50 -37.09 31.93 15.74
N PHE A 51 -36.74 31.59 14.51
CA PHE A 51 -36.71 30.19 14.07
C PHE A 51 -35.44 29.99 13.25
N LYS A 52 -34.29 30.06 13.94
CA LYS A 52 -33.05 29.47 13.41
C LYS A 52 -33.19 27.96 13.56
N SER A 53 -33.05 27.28 12.42
CA SER A 53 -32.70 25.88 12.27
C SER A 53 -32.16 25.24 13.55
N LEU A 54 -32.84 24.20 14.05
CA LEU A 54 -32.16 23.26 14.93
C LEU A 54 -30.94 22.73 14.15
N PRO A 55 -29.74 22.74 14.74
CA PRO A 55 -28.57 22.18 14.09
C PRO A 55 -28.87 20.71 13.82
N TRP A 56 -28.62 20.25 12.59
CA TRP A 56 -28.40 18.83 12.34
C TRP A 56 -27.43 18.35 13.43
N PHE A 57 -27.90 17.49 14.33
CA PHE A 57 -27.03 16.80 15.24
C PHE A 57 -25.96 16.14 14.37
N ASN A 58 -24.71 16.63 14.46
CA ASN A 58 -23.55 15.96 13.93
C ASN A 58 -23.45 14.63 14.68
N PHE A 59 -24.15 13.61 14.20
CA PHE A 59 -24.00 12.27 14.71
C PHE A 59 -22.63 11.81 14.27
N LYS A 60 -21.65 11.87 15.19
CA LYS A 60 -20.35 11.26 15.00
C LYS A 60 -20.60 9.81 14.55
N GLN A 61 -19.92 9.41 13.49
CA GLN A 61 -19.84 8.01 13.06
C GLN A 61 -19.43 7.17 14.29
N CYS A 62 -20.03 6.00 14.48
CA CYS A 62 -19.77 5.13 15.64
C CYS A 62 -19.99 3.66 15.24
N ILE A 63 -19.22 2.76 15.84
CA ILE A 63 -19.47 1.31 15.83
C ILE A 63 -20.09 0.90 17.17
N HIS A 64 -21.09 0.03 17.12
CA HIS A 64 -21.66 -0.62 18.30
C HIS A 64 -21.51 -2.13 18.19
N ASP A 65 -21.14 -2.76 19.31
CA ASP A 65 -21.21 -4.19 19.52
C ASP A 65 -22.62 -4.56 20.00
N ILE A 66 -23.19 -5.61 19.42
CA ILE A 66 -24.49 -6.16 19.79
C ILE A 66 -24.23 -7.44 20.59
N GLN A 67 -24.24 -7.32 21.91
CA GLN A 67 -24.05 -8.47 22.78
C GLN A 67 -25.24 -9.43 22.68
N ASN A 68 -25.07 -10.70 23.05
CA ASN A 68 -26.12 -11.73 23.05
C ASN A 68 -27.40 -11.33 23.82
N THR A 69 -27.32 -10.35 24.72
CA THR A 69 -28.45 -9.78 25.47
C THR A 69 -29.25 -8.72 24.70
N GLY A 70 -28.85 -8.38 23.46
CA GLY A 70 -29.45 -7.33 22.64
C GLY A 70 -29.03 -5.91 23.04
N VAL A 71 -28.08 -5.77 23.97
CA VAL A 71 -27.57 -4.48 24.44
C VAL A 71 -26.56 -3.93 23.43
N PHE A 72 -26.77 -2.68 23.00
CA PHE A 72 -25.86 -1.96 22.12
C PHE A 72 -24.78 -1.25 22.95
N LYS A 73 -23.53 -1.67 22.80
CA LYS A 73 -22.39 -1.00 23.44
C LYS A 73 -21.56 -0.26 22.40
N LYS A 74 -21.37 1.05 22.58
CA LYS A 74 -20.45 1.80 21.73
C LYS A 74 -19.03 1.26 21.90
N VAL A 75 -18.38 0.92 20.81
CA VAL A 75 -17.04 0.33 20.81
C VAL A 75 -15.98 1.42 20.85
N GLY A 76 -14.91 1.16 21.62
CA GLY A 76 -13.73 2.02 21.69
C GLY A 76 -12.73 1.72 20.56
N GLU A 77 -11.45 1.93 20.83
CA GLU A 77 -10.37 1.54 19.90
C GLU A 77 -10.18 0.02 19.82
N THR A 78 -10.50 -0.70 20.90
CA THR A 78 -10.36 -2.15 21.01
C THR A 78 -11.63 -2.81 21.53
N LEU A 79 -11.82 -4.07 21.17
CA LEU A 79 -12.88 -4.96 21.65
C LEU A 79 -12.32 -6.36 21.83
N SER A 80 -12.71 -7.08 22.89
CA SER A 80 -12.36 -8.48 23.09
C SER A 80 -13.63 -9.34 23.10
N VAL A 81 -13.65 -10.38 22.28
CA VAL A 81 -14.75 -11.35 22.11
C VAL A 81 -14.16 -12.75 22.23
N GLN A 82 -14.71 -13.64 23.05
CA GLN A 82 -14.09 -14.97 23.20
C GLN A 82 -14.11 -15.73 21.87
N ALA A 83 -13.02 -16.45 21.56
CA ALA A 83 -13.02 -17.33 20.40
C ALA A 83 -14.18 -18.35 20.50
N GLY A 84 -14.85 -18.58 19.37
CA GLY A 84 -16.06 -19.40 19.27
C GLY A 84 -17.37 -18.60 19.36
N ASP A 85 -17.35 -17.40 19.95
CA ASP A 85 -18.55 -16.55 20.02
C ASP A 85 -18.86 -15.90 18.66
N THR A 86 -20.08 -15.39 18.52
CA THR A 86 -20.48 -14.60 17.33
C THR A 86 -20.22 -13.13 17.56
N LEU A 87 -19.47 -12.50 16.65
CA LEU A 87 -19.27 -11.06 16.63
C LEU A 87 -20.40 -10.38 15.83
N ASN A 88 -21.03 -9.36 16.41
CA ASN A 88 -22.05 -8.55 15.74
C ASN A 88 -21.72 -7.05 15.86
N LEU A 89 -21.28 -6.44 14.76
CA LEU A 89 -20.96 -5.02 14.71
C LEU A 89 -21.99 -4.24 13.90
N ARG A 90 -22.37 -3.09 14.44
CA ARG A 90 -23.26 -2.12 13.79
C ARG A 90 -22.54 -0.80 13.58
N CYS A 91 -22.36 -0.41 12.32
CA CYS A 91 -21.81 0.89 11.96
C CYS A 91 -22.91 1.80 11.42
N ARG A 92 -23.12 2.95 12.07
CA ARG A 92 -24.15 3.90 11.64
C ARG A 92 -23.72 4.62 10.35
N GLY A 93 -24.60 4.65 9.35
CA GLY A 93 -24.41 5.37 8.10
C GLY A 93 -25.29 4.81 6.97
N LYS A 94 -25.37 5.53 5.85
CA LYS A 94 -26.19 5.16 4.69
C LYS A 94 -25.58 5.72 3.39
N PRO A 95 -24.95 4.90 2.54
CA PRO A 95 -24.46 3.55 2.82
C PRO A 95 -23.12 3.58 3.59
N VAL A 96 -22.71 2.42 4.10
CA VAL A 96 -21.36 2.19 4.64
C VAL A 96 -20.78 0.93 4.05
N GLU A 97 -19.46 0.83 4.07
CA GLU A 97 -18.73 -0.36 3.64
C GLU A 97 -17.79 -0.83 4.75
N TRP A 98 -17.71 -2.14 4.95
CA TRP A 98 -16.81 -2.74 5.93
C TRP A 98 -15.53 -3.24 5.26
N SER A 99 -14.42 -3.15 5.98
CA SER A 99 -13.18 -3.87 5.71
C SER A 99 -12.87 -4.73 6.92
N VAL A 100 -12.45 -5.97 6.65
CA VAL A 100 -12.09 -6.98 7.65
C VAL A 100 -10.66 -7.45 7.40
N PRO A 101 -10.04 -8.23 8.31
CA PRO A 101 -8.77 -8.88 8.03
C PRO A 101 -8.86 -9.81 6.80
N PRO A 102 -7.84 -9.89 5.92
CA PRO A 102 -7.91 -10.66 4.67
C PRO A 102 -8.33 -12.12 4.84
N TYR A 103 -7.80 -12.80 5.87
CA TYR A 103 -8.14 -14.20 6.16
C TYR A 103 -9.62 -14.44 6.49
N VAL A 104 -10.32 -13.42 6.98
CA VAL A 104 -11.77 -13.49 7.26
C VAL A 104 -12.57 -13.38 5.97
N GLU A 105 -12.09 -12.58 5.03
CA GLU A 105 -12.76 -12.36 3.74
C GLU A 105 -12.67 -13.58 2.82
N GLU A 106 -11.60 -14.37 2.93
CA GLU A 106 -11.39 -15.61 2.17
C GLU A 106 -12.28 -16.78 2.62
N ASP A 107 -12.90 -16.71 3.80
CA ASP A 107 -13.69 -17.80 4.37
C ASP A 107 -15.20 -17.63 4.09
N GLU A 108 -15.65 -18.25 3.00
CA GLU A 108 -17.04 -18.15 2.53
C GLU A 108 -18.04 -18.77 3.52
N GLY A 109 -18.99 -17.95 3.99
CA GLY A 109 -20.15 -18.39 4.76
C GLY A 109 -20.12 -18.10 6.26
N ARG A 110 -18.96 -17.68 6.82
CA ARG A 110 -18.88 -17.21 8.22
C ARG A 110 -19.16 -15.71 8.38
N LEU A 111 -18.76 -14.92 7.39
CA LEU A 111 -18.94 -13.47 7.36
C LEU A 111 -20.22 -13.10 6.61
N MET A 112 -21.07 -12.29 7.25
CA MET A 112 -22.23 -11.67 6.63
C MET A 112 -22.21 -10.17 6.83
N ILE A 113 -22.25 -9.41 5.73
CA ILE A 113 -22.34 -7.95 5.73
C ILE A 113 -23.66 -7.54 5.07
N VAL A 114 -24.48 -6.79 5.82
CA VAL A 114 -25.81 -6.38 5.37
C VAL A 114 -25.98 -4.87 5.57
N GLN A 115 -26.26 -4.15 4.48
CA GLN A 115 -26.63 -2.73 4.55
C GLN A 115 -28.12 -2.60 4.90
N GLN A 116 -28.41 -1.90 6.00
CA GLN A 116 -29.75 -1.49 6.42
C GLN A 116 -29.98 0.00 6.14
N GLU A 117 -31.20 0.50 6.31
CA GLU A 117 -31.53 1.89 5.96
C GLU A 117 -30.67 2.97 6.66
N ARG A 118 -30.12 2.67 7.85
CA ARG A 118 -29.40 3.66 8.68
C ARG A 118 -28.06 3.16 9.23
N PHE A 119 -27.68 1.94 8.90
CA PHE A 119 -26.44 1.32 9.39
C PHE A 119 -26.04 0.12 8.53
N GLY A 120 -24.76 -0.21 8.52
CA GLY A 120 -24.26 -1.51 8.07
C GLY A 120 -24.13 -2.46 9.26
N LEU A 121 -24.58 -3.70 9.09
CA LEU A 121 -24.42 -4.79 10.03
C LEU A 121 -23.32 -5.73 9.51
N LEU A 122 -22.39 -6.10 10.38
CA LEU A 122 -21.41 -7.15 10.14
C LEU A 122 -21.61 -8.23 11.20
N THR A 123 -21.82 -9.46 10.76
CA THR A 123 -21.93 -10.65 11.62
C THR A 123 -20.85 -11.63 11.22
N LEU A 124 -20.07 -12.09 12.19
CA LEU A 124 -19.05 -13.12 12.00
C LEU A 124 -19.29 -14.23 13.02
N VAL A 125 -19.64 -15.42 12.52
CA VAL A 125 -19.89 -16.62 13.33
C VAL A 125 -18.66 -17.53 13.39
N ASN A 126 -18.62 -18.46 14.35
CA ASN A 126 -17.53 -19.42 14.54
C ASN A 126 -16.17 -18.71 14.54
N THR A 127 -16.03 -17.70 15.40
CA THR A 127 -14.83 -16.88 15.43
C THR A 127 -13.64 -17.68 15.97
N THR A 128 -12.45 -17.38 15.48
CA THR A 128 -11.20 -18.03 15.87
C THR A 128 -10.14 -16.98 16.16
N VAL A 129 -9.01 -17.39 16.72
CA VAL A 129 -7.87 -16.48 16.96
C VAL A 129 -7.37 -15.80 15.68
N ALA A 130 -7.51 -16.45 14.52
CA ALA A 130 -7.10 -15.96 13.22
C ALA A 130 -7.93 -14.75 12.75
N ASP A 131 -9.14 -14.58 13.30
CA ASP A 131 -10.02 -13.47 12.98
C ASP A 131 -9.64 -12.17 13.74
N THR A 132 -8.64 -12.23 14.63
CA THR A 132 -8.10 -11.08 15.37
C THR A 132 -7.49 -10.08 14.40
N GLY A 133 -7.94 -8.82 14.45
CA GLY A 133 -7.40 -7.78 13.59
C GLY A 133 -8.24 -6.51 13.56
N GLU A 134 -7.96 -5.67 12.56
CA GLU A 134 -8.65 -4.39 12.40
C GLU A 134 -9.92 -4.54 11.55
N TYR A 135 -11.05 -4.10 12.09
CA TYR A 135 -12.35 -4.03 11.43
C TYR A 135 -12.69 -2.56 11.23
N SER A 136 -12.81 -2.15 9.97
CA SER A 136 -13.00 -0.74 9.60
C SER A 136 -14.33 -0.54 8.90
N CYS A 137 -15.05 0.51 9.28
CA CYS A 137 -16.25 0.96 8.61
C CYS A 137 -16.01 2.30 7.92
N TYR A 138 -16.29 2.34 6.63
CA TYR A 138 -16.14 3.51 5.77
C TYR A 138 -17.51 4.08 5.43
N PRO A 139 -17.75 5.38 5.66
CA PRO A 139 -18.84 6.07 4.99
C PRO A 139 -18.65 5.99 3.48
N MET A 140 -19.73 5.75 2.75
CA MET A 140 -19.72 5.74 1.30
C MET A 140 -20.35 7.03 0.78
N TYR A 141 -19.67 7.67 -0.17
CA TYR A 141 -20.22 8.74 -0.96
C TYR A 141 -20.63 8.19 -2.32
N CYS A 142 -21.93 8.26 -2.63
CA CYS A 142 -22.48 7.73 -3.87
C CYS A 142 -23.07 8.86 -4.72
N GLU A 143 -22.57 9.02 -5.93
CA GLU A 143 -23.18 9.82 -6.99
C GLU A 143 -23.69 8.86 -8.07
N ASP A 144 -25.01 8.84 -8.28
CA ASP A 144 -25.71 7.89 -9.15
C ASP A 144 -25.41 6.43 -8.83
N ARG A 145 -24.49 5.80 -9.59
CA ARG A 145 -24.04 4.41 -9.43
C ARG A 145 -22.59 4.29 -8.94
N ASP A 146 -21.85 5.38 -8.89
CA ASP A 146 -20.46 5.37 -8.45
C ASP A 146 -20.41 5.66 -6.95
N CYS A 147 -20.01 4.67 -6.18
CA CYS A 147 -19.88 4.75 -4.73
C CYS A 147 -18.41 4.63 -4.35
N ARG A 148 -17.91 5.57 -3.54
CA ARG A 148 -16.51 5.61 -3.11
C ARG A 148 -16.40 5.73 -1.60
N ARG A 149 -15.39 5.06 -1.03
CA ARG A 149 -15.05 5.12 0.40
C ARG A 149 -14.52 6.50 0.77
N GLU A 150 -15.05 7.07 1.83
CA GLU A 150 -14.49 8.26 2.46
C GLU A 150 -13.50 7.86 3.56
N TYR A 151 -12.26 7.57 3.16
CA TYR A 151 -11.20 7.07 4.06
C TYR A 151 -10.92 7.98 5.26
N SER A 152 -11.04 9.29 5.13
CA SER A 152 -10.78 10.26 6.20
C SER A 152 -11.81 10.21 7.34
N LYS A 153 -12.97 9.61 7.10
CA LYS A 153 -14.04 9.44 8.09
C LYS A 153 -14.26 7.97 8.48
N ALA A 154 -13.33 7.10 8.12
CA ALA A 154 -13.34 5.71 8.53
C ALA A 154 -13.28 5.61 10.05
N ILE A 155 -13.96 4.60 10.60
CA ILE A 155 -13.82 4.22 12.00
C ILE A 155 -13.37 2.78 12.05
N SER A 156 -12.32 2.56 12.81
CA SER A 156 -11.69 1.27 12.97
C SER A 156 -11.76 0.83 14.41
N VAL A 157 -11.99 -0.46 14.62
CA VAL A 157 -11.85 -1.13 15.90
C VAL A 157 -10.90 -2.31 15.69
N PHE A 158 -9.96 -2.47 16.62
CA PHE A 158 -9.14 -3.66 16.67
C PHE A 158 -9.79 -4.71 17.59
N ILE A 159 -10.13 -5.87 17.03
CA ILE A 159 -10.88 -6.91 17.75
C ILE A 159 -9.94 -8.06 18.09
N PHE A 160 -9.96 -8.43 19.36
CA PHE A 160 -9.26 -9.58 19.90
C PHE A 160 -10.20 -10.76 20.05
N PHE A 161 -9.77 -11.91 19.54
CA PHE A 161 -10.41 -13.20 19.80
C PHE A 161 -9.50 -14.07 20.69
N PRO A 162 -9.39 -13.77 22.00
CA PRO A 162 -8.56 -14.57 22.89
C PRO A 162 -9.05 -16.01 22.98
N ASP A 163 -8.09 -16.93 22.98
CA ASP A 163 -8.28 -18.35 23.25
C ASP A 163 -7.33 -18.76 24.40
N PRO A 164 -7.78 -19.59 25.37
CA PRO A 164 -6.93 -20.01 26.50
C PRO A 164 -5.73 -20.87 26.12
N ARG A 165 -5.57 -21.25 24.84
CA ARG A 165 -4.50 -22.11 24.32
C ARG A 165 -3.60 -21.42 23.31
N GLU A 166 -4.00 -20.28 22.76
CA GLU A 166 -3.30 -19.60 21.67
C GLU A 166 -3.13 -18.09 21.96
N LEU A 167 -1.87 -17.67 22.06
CA LEU A 167 -1.49 -16.28 22.36
C LEU A 167 -1.16 -15.46 21.13
N PHE A 168 -0.83 -16.10 20.01
CA PHE A 168 -0.51 -15.44 18.75
C PHE A 168 -1.58 -15.70 17.70
N VAL A 169 -1.77 -14.72 16.83
CA VAL A 169 -2.52 -14.93 15.59
C VAL A 169 -1.70 -15.88 14.70
N PRO A 170 -2.29 -16.98 14.22
CA PRO A 170 -1.55 -18.00 13.48
C PRO A 170 -1.02 -17.46 12.14
N SER A 171 0.19 -17.88 11.78
CA SER A 171 0.78 -17.68 10.46
C SER A 171 0.54 -18.94 9.61
N SER A 172 0.34 -18.76 8.30
CA SER A 172 0.20 -19.87 7.34
C SER A 172 1.53 -20.60 7.08
N SER A 173 2.65 -20.05 7.53
CA SER A 173 4.01 -20.54 7.27
C SER A 173 4.81 -20.85 8.52
N HIS A 174 5.58 -21.96 8.49
CA HIS A 174 6.49 -22.36 9.57
C HIS A 174 7.67 -21.40 9.78
N TYR A 175 8.03 -20.64 8.74
CA TYR A 175 9.04 -19.60 8.78
C TYR A 175 8.63 -18.48 7.83
N GLU A 176 8.89 -17.23 8.23
CA GLU A 176 8.66 -16.05 7.40
C GLU A 176 9.97 -15.35 7.08
N ILE A 177 10.22 -15.02 5.81
CA ILE A 177 11.42 -14.31 5.39
C ILE A 177 11.10 -12.82 5.30
N LEU A 178 11.84 -12.00 6.06
CA LEU A 178 11.66 -10.56 6.11
C LEU A 178 12.91 -9.85 5.61
N GLN A 179 12.73 -9.01 4.60
CA GLN A 179 13.80 -8.15 4.10
C GLN A 179 13.94 -6.89 4.97
N LEU A 180 15.05 -6.79 5.68
CA LEU A 180 15.42 -5.62 6.46
C LEU A 180 16.07 -4.58 5.55
N ARG A 181 15.26 -3.65 5.04
CA ARG A 181 15.72 -2.58 4.16
C ARG A 181 16.28 -1.42 4.99
N SER A 182 17.48 -0.94 4.68
CA SER A 182 18.09 0.17 5.43
C SER A 182 17.28 1.48 5.40
N ASN A 183 16.41 1.65 4.40
CA ASN A 183 15.60 2.86 4.18
C ASN A 183 14.13 2.76 4.65
N TRP A 184 13.67 1.61 5.15
CA TRP A 184 12.29 1.43 5.62
C TRP A 184 12.23 0.66 6.94
N PRO A 185 11.34 1.01 7.87
CA PRO A 185 11.07 0.19 9.04
C PRO A 185 10.62 -1.22 8.63
N ALA A 186 10.97 -2.22 9.42
CA ALA A 186 10.53 -3.60 9.24
C ALA A 186 9.65 -4.03 10.42
N VAL A 187 8.58 -4.78 10.14
CA VAL A 187 7.66 -5.30 11.16
C VAL A 187 7.78 -6.82 11.20
N LEU A 188 7.95 -7.38 12.40
CA LEU A 188 7.83 -8.81 12.67
C LEU A 188 6.38 -9.06 13.11
N PRO A 189 5.53 -9.70 12.28
CA PRO A 189 4.08 -9.72 12.46
C PRO A 189 3.57 -10.69 13.54
N CYS A 190 4.18 -10.71 14.72
CA CYS A 190 3.74 -11.53 15.85
C CYS A 190 2.64 -10.84 16.67
N GLN A 191 1.49 -10.63 16.03
CA GLN A 191 0.29 -10.08 16.66
C GLN A 191 -0.25 -11.05 17.73
N VAL A 192 -0.67 -10.50 18.88
CA VAL A 192 -1.23 -11.29 19.98
C VAL A 192 -2.76 -11.29 19.99
N THR A 193 -3.34 -12.35 20.53
CA THR A 193 -4.80 -12.53 20.68
C THR A 193 -5.36 -11.87 21.94
N SER A 194 -4.49 -11.37 22.83
CA SER A 194 -4.87 -10.60 24.02
C SER A 194 -3.89 -9.46 24.29
N PRO A 195 -4.38 -8.23 24.57
CA PRO A 195 -3.51 -7.10 24.90
C PRO A 195 -2.85 -7.24 26.28
N GLU A 196 -3.29 -8.18 27.11
CA GLU A 196 -2.74 -8.44 28.44
C GLU A 196 -1.49 -9.35 28.40
N ALA A 197 -1.23 -9.99 27.25
CA ALA A 197 -0.07 -10.85 27.08
C ALA A 197 1.23 -10.05 27.14
N LYS A 198 2.19 -10.52 27.94
CA LYS A 198 3.55 -9.98 27.97
C LYS A 198 4.36 -10.63 26.86
N VAL A 199 4.96 -9.81 26.00
CA VAL A 199 5.68 -10.30 24.81
C VAL A 199 7.12 -9.83 24.84
N ALA A 200 8.04 -10.76 24.62
CA ALA A 200 9.47 -10.51 24.47
C ALA A 200 9.94 -10.95 23.08
N LEU A 201 10.97 -10.28 22.56
CA LEU A 201 11.62 -10.64 21.30
C LEU A 201 12.86 -11.48 21.60
N HIS A 202 12.99 -12.63 20.96
CA HIS A 202 14.11 -13.55 21.16
C HIS A 202 14.86 -13.79 19.86
N ARG A 203 16.17 -14.01 19.99
CA ARG A 203 17.07 -14.42 18.91
C ARG A 203 17.47 -15.87 19.09
N GLU A 204 17.60 -16.59 17.98
CA GLU A 204 18.03 -18.00 17.98
C GLU A 204 19.56 -18.15 18.10
N PHE A 205 20.33 -17.25 17.48
CA PHE A 205 21.80 -17.30 17.50
C PHE A 205 22.48 -15.91 17.58
N PRO A 206 23.29 -15.63 18.62
CA PRO A 206 23.34 -16.37 19.88
C PRO A 206 21.98 -16.32 20.60
N PRO A 207 21.58 -17.40 21.31
CA PRO A 207 20.29 -17.45 21.96
C PRO A 207 20.20 -16.40 23.07
N GLY A 208 19.13 -15.60 23.05
CA GLY A 208 18.93 -14.56 24.04
C GLY A 208 17.74 -13.67 23.74
N GLU A 209 17.30 -12.94 24.75
CA GLU A 209 16.31 -11.87 24.60
C GLU A 209 16.95 -10.67 23.89
N VAL A 210 16.22 -10.06 22.98
CA VAL A 210 16.62 -8.86 22.26
C VAL A 210 16.06 -7.66 23.02
N GLU A 211 16.92 -6.69 23.33
CA GLU A 211 16.50 -5.46 24.01
C GLU A 211 15.50 -4.66 23.16
N VAL A 212 14.41 -4.24 23.80
CA VAL A 212 13.32 -3.46 23.20
C VAL A 212 13.22 -2.15 23.97
N ASP A 213 13.90 -1.14 23.44
CA ASP A 213 14.07 0.18 24.06
C ASP A 213 12.95 1.18 23.72
N GLY A 214 12.08 0.83 22.76
CA GLY A 214 11.04 1.69 22.22
C GLY A 214 11.53 2.71 21.19
N THR A 215 12.82 2.78 20.89
CA THR A 215 13.40 3.73 19.93
C THR A 215 14.00 3.05 18.70
N GLU A 216 14.84 2.03 18.90
CA GLU A 216 15.36 1.19 17.83
C GLU A 216 14.38 0.08 17.50
N ILE A 217 13.83 -0.57 18.54
CA ILE A 217 12.81 -1.60 18.43
C ILE A 217 11.65 -1.24 19.35
N SER A 218 10.43 -1.23 18.82
CA SER A 218 9.21 -1.05 19.60
C SER A 218 8.27 -2.24 19.45
N PHE A 219 7.43 -2.45 20.44
CA PHE A 219 6.39 -3.47 20.41
C PHE A 219 5.00 -2.83 20.33
N ASN A 220 4.14 -3.40 19.49
CA ASN A 220 2.72 -3.06 19.44
C ASN A 220 1.91 -4.35 19.40
N TYR A 221 1.02 -4.57 20.38
CA TYR A 221 0.22 -5.78 20.47
C TYR A 221 -0.66 -6.05 19.22
N ARG A 222 -0.99 -5.02 18.43
CA ARG A 222 -1.79 -5.12 17.19
C ARG A 222 -0.98 -5.53 15.96
N LYS A 223 0.36 -5.44 16.02
CA LYS A 223 1.24 -5.59 14.85
C LYS A 223 2.44 -6.49 15.09
N GLY A 224 2.95 -6.58 16.32
CA GLY A 224 4.22 -7.21 16.67
C GLY A 224 5.34 -6.20 16.89
N PHE A 225 6.58 -6.61 16.61
CA PHE A 225 7.77 -5.76 16.81
C PHE A 225 8.09 -4.94 15.56
N THR A 226 8.42 -3.67 15.73
CA THR A 226 8.89 -2.79 14.65
C THR A 226 10.35 -2.43 14.86
N ILE A 227 11.20 -2.76 13.90
CA ILE A 227 12.57 -2.28 13.81
C ILE A 227 12.55 -0.98 13.01
N HIS A 228 12.72 0.16 13.69
CA HIS A 228 12.53 1.48 13.09
C HIS A 228 13.65 1.85 12.11
N ARG A 229 14.88 1.44 12.41
CA ARG A 229 16.06 1.68 11.58
C ARG A 229 16.85 0.38 11.42
N PRO A 230 16.55 -0.42 10.39
CA PRO A 230 17.24 -1.68 10.19
C PRO A 230 18.76 -1.49 10.02
N ARG A 231 19.53 -2.40 10.61
CA ARG A 231 21.00 -2.42 10.63
C ARG A 231 21.46 -3.87 10.49
N PRO A 232 22.71 -4.13 10.05
CA PRO A 232 23.19 -5.50 9.88
C PRO A 232 23.05 -6.39 11.13
N ARG A 233 23.25 -5.83 12.33
CA ARG A 233 23.09 -6.56 13.61
C ARG A 233 21.68 -7.05 13.92
N HIS A 234 20.66 -6.52 13.23
CA HIS A 234 19.28 -6.97 13.39
C HIS A 234 18.96 -8.22 12.56
N ALA A 235 19.82 -8.58 11.60
CA ALA A 235 19.66 -9.78 10.79
C ALA A 235 19.80 -11.06 11.65
N GLY A 236 19.31 -12.17 11.10
CA GLY A 236 19.31 -13.48 11.75
C GLY A 236 17.89 -14.00 12.00
N VAL A 237 17.78 -15.01 12.85
CA VAL A 237 16.48 -15.65 13.13
C VAL A 237 15.93 -15.13 14.46
N LEU A 238 14.78 -14.46 14.40
CA LEU A 238 14.07 -13.91 15.55
C LEU A 238 12.70 -14.59 15.71
N HIS A 239 12.18 -14.61 16.93
CA HIS A 239 10.82 -15.07 17.23
C HIS A 239 10.30 -14.35 18.47
N CYS A 240 8.98 -14.28 18.59
CA CYS A 240 8.33 -13.65 19.74
C CYS A 240 7.96 -14.72 20.76
N VAL A 241 8.08 -14.38 22.04
CA VAL A 241 7.65 -15.23 23.15
C VAL A 241 6.61 -14.46 23.92
N ALA A 242 5.39 -15.00 24.01
CA ALA A 242 4.30 -14.41 24.75
C ALA A 242 4.01 -15.23 26.01
N THR A 243 3.63 -14.54 27.09
CA THR A 243 3.18 -15.14 28.34
C THR A 243 1.88 -14.49 28.81
N LEU A 244 0.91 -15.31 29.22
CA LEU A 244 -0.33 -14.86 29.84
C LEU A 244 -0.78 -15.90 30.87
N GLY A 245 -0.73 -15.53 32.15
CA GLY A 245 -0.91 -16.49 33.25
C GLY A 245 0.15 -17.59 33.19
N ASN A 246 -0.29 -18.84 33.06
CA ASN A 246 0.59 -20.02 32.96
C ASN A 246 0.90 -20.44 31.52
N LEU A 247 0.26 -19.81 30.53
CA LEU A 247 0.50 -20.12 29.13
C LEU A 247 1.72 -19.34 28.64
N MET A 248 2.66 -20.06 28.04
CA MET A 248 3.80 -19.51 27.33
C MET A 248 3.84 -20.11 25.93
N GLN A 249 3.94 -19.27 24.91
CA GLN A 249 3.96 -19.70 23.52
C GLN A 249 5.04 -18.92 22.76
N SER A 250 5.64 -19.57 21.76
CA SER A 250 6.51 -18.92 20.79
C SER A 250 5.76 -18.74 19.47
N SER A 251 5.98 -17.62 18.80
CA SER A 251 5.48 -17.39 17.45
C SER A 251 6.21 -18.26 16.42
N THR A 252 5.79 -18.17 15.16
CA THR A 252 6.62 -18.58 14.03
C THR A 252 7.98 -17.85 14.06
N LYS A 253 8.98 -18.44 13.41
CA LYS A 253 10.33 -17.88 13.32
C LYS A 253 10.45 -16.98 12.10
N TYR A 254 11.04 -15.80 12.30
CA TYR A 254 11.27 -14.81 11.27
C TYR A 254 12.75 -14.82 10.88
N ILE A 255 13.05 -15.03 9.60
CA ILE A 255 14.39 -14.99 9.02
C ILE A 255 14.61 -13.60 8.43
N LEU A 256 15.43 -12.79 9.10
CA LEU A 256 15.66 -11.39 8.75
C LEU A 256 16.93 -11.26 7.91
N ILE A 257 16.79 -10.78 6.67
CA ILE A 257 17.89 -10.57 5.73
C ILE A 257 18.12 -9.07 5.55
N TYR A 258 19.28 -8.58 5.96
CA TYR A 258 19.65 -7.17 5.78
C TYR A 258 20.01 -6.86 4.33
N VAL A 259 19.39 -5.82 3.78
CA VAL A 259 19.68 -5.30 2.46
C VAL A 259 19.89 -3.80 2.55
N ASN A 260 21.11 -3.38 2.20
CA ASN A 260 21.43 -1.96 2.13
C ASN A 260 20.79 -1.36 0.86
N TYR A 261 19.81 -0.48 1.05
CA TYR A 261 19.22 0.30 -0.02
C TYR A 261 19.97 1.63 -0.18
N PRO A 262 20.66 1.85 -1.32
CA PRO A 262 21.35 3.11 -1.56
C PRO A 262 20.35 4.27 -1.65
N MET A 263 20.84 5.49 -1.48
CA MET A 263 19.99 6.70 -1.55
C MET A 263 19.60 7.08 -2.97
N ALA A 264 20.41 6.72 -3.97
CA ALA A 264 20.21 7.11 -5.36
C ALA A 264 20.80 6.08 -6.34
N PRO A 265 20.36 6.09 -7.61
CA PRO A 265 21.04 5.38 -8.69
C PRO A 265 22.49 5.84 -8.85
N PRO A 266 23.42 4.95 -9.25
CA PRO A 266 24.82 5.31 -9.46
C PRO A 266 24.95 6.34 -10.57
N GLY A 267 25.88 7.29 -10.44
CA GLY A 267 26.21 8.26 -11.48
C GLY A 267 27.41 7.80 -12.29
N PRO A 268 27.22 7.12 -13.45
CA PRO A 268 28.34 6.63 -14.23
C PRO A 268 29.05 7.78 -14.97
N VAL A 269 30.35 7.58 -15.19
CA VAL A 269 31.22 8.39 -16.04
C VAL A 269 31.90 7.46 -17.02
N ILE A 270 31.88 7.81 -18.30
CA ILE A 270 32.43 7.00 -19.38
C ILE A 270 33.64 7.69 -20.03
N GLN A 271 34.69 6.92 -20.29
CA GLN A 271 35.93 7.38 -20.91
C GLN A 271 36.47 6.31 -21.87
N ALA A 272 36.60 6.67 -23.15
CA ALA A 272 37.29 5.84 -24.13
C ALA A 272 38.81 6.10 -24.07
N SER A 273 39.61 5.08 -24.36
CA SER A 273 41.07 5.21 -24.47
C SER A 273 41.48 6.20 -25.58
N SER A 274 40.69 6.28 -26.64
CA SER A 274 40.78 7.31 -27.68
C SER A 274 39.42 7.55 -28.33
N SER A 275 39.15 8.78 -28.76
CA SER A 275 37.96 9.12 -29.56
C SER A 275 38.12 8.77 -31.04
N SER A 276 39.33 8.43 -31.48
CA SER A 276 39.65 7.97 -32.84
C SER A 276 40.67 6.85 -32.79
N VAL A 277 40.32 5.67 -33.31
CA VAL A 277 41.14 4.45 -33.23
C VAL A 277 41.42 3.94 -34.63
N ALA A 278 42.66 3.54 -34.92
CA ALA A 278 42.98 3.01 -36.24
C ALA A 278 42.45 1.57 -36.41
N VAL A 279 42.09 1.20 -37.63
CA VAL A 279 41.69 -0.18 -37.96
C VAL A 279 42.79 -1.17 -37.52
N GLY A 280 42.40 -2.19 -36.77
CA GLY A 280 43.27 -3.24 -36.24
C GLY A 280 43.98 -2.90 -34.93
N ASP A 281 43.82 -1.69 -34.38
CA ASP A 281 44.29 -1.36 -33.03
C ASP A 281 43.20 -1.72 -31.99
N ASN A 282 43.57 -1.78 -30.70
CA ASN A 282 42.66 -2.12 -29.62
C ASN A 282 42.03 -0.87 -28.98
N LEU A 283 40.77 -1.00 -28.57
CA LEU A 283 40.00 0.05 -27.91
C LEU A 283 39.53 -0.44 -26.54
N HIS A 284 39.76 0.38 -25.52
CA HIS A 284 39.23 0.16 -24.17
C HIS A 284 38.29 1.30 -23.81
N ILE A 285 37.11 0.97 -23.29
CA ILE A 285 36.14 1.96 -22.84
C ILE A 285 35.83 1.67 -21.38
N THR A 286 36.22 2.61 -20.53
CA THR A 286 36.03 2.55 -19.10
C THR A 286 34.74 3.25 -18.72
N CYS A 287 33.89 2.57 -17.98
CA CYS A 287 32.77 3.15 -17.26
C CYS A 287 33.02 3.04 -15.77
N SER A 288 32.85 4.12 -15.03
CA SER A 288 33.06 4.13 -13.58
C SER A 288 31.94 4.83 -12.86
N ALA A 289 31.58 4.36 -11.68
CA ALA A 289 30.59 4.98 -10.81
C ALA A 289 31.08 4.95 -9.36
N VAL A 290 30.83 6.04 -8.63
CA VAL A 290 31.06 6.07 -7.19
C VAL A 290 29.75 5.77 -6.47
N GLY A 291 29.75 4.71 -5.67
CA GLY A 291 28.61 4.25 -4.89
C GLY A 291 28.91 4.17 -3.39
N GLU A 292 27.89 3.82 -2.62
CA GLU A 292 28.01 3.46 -1.21
C GLU A 292 28.69 2.10 -1.07
N ARG A 293 29.42 1.88 0.03
CA ARG A 293 30.00 0.56 0.35
C ARG A 293 28.89 -0.48 0.59
N ASP A 294 29.19 -1.73 0.29
CA ASP A 294 28.28 -2.89 0.46
C ASP A 294 26.98 -2.76 -0.36
N VAL A 295 26.99 -1.92 -1.40
CA VAL A 295 25.94 -1.82 -2.41
C VAL A 295 26.45 -2.42 -3.71
N VAL A 296 25.65 -3.29 -4.31
CA VAL A 296 25.96 -3.87 -5.62
C VAL A 296 25.63 -2.86 -6.71
N VAL A 297 26.59 -2.63 -7.60
CA VAL A 297 26.40 -1.87 -8.85
C VAL A 297 26.64 -2.81 -10.02
N GLU A 298 25.65 -2.92 -10.89
CA GLU A 298 25.71 -3.73 -12.11
C GLU A 298 25.91 -2.82 -13.32
N PHE A 299 26.83 -3.20 -14.21
CA PHE A 299 27.09 -2.49 -15.47
C PHE A 299 26.52 -3.26 -16.65
N SER A 300 25.90 -2.55 -17.58
CA SER A 300 25.48 -3.08 -18.88
C SER A 300 25.94 -2.17 -20.01
N TRP A 301 26.23 -2.77 -21.15
CA TRP A 301 26.84 -2.11 -22.30
C TRP A 301 26.01 -2.31 -23.57
N GLU A 302 25.82 -1.24 -24.32
CA GLU A 302 25.35 -1.27 -25.71
C GLU A 302 26.47 -0.72 -26.59
N TYR A 303 26.81 -1.42 -27.66
CA TYR A 303 27.95 -1.08 -28.51
C TYR A 303 27.73 -1.50 -29.96
N PRO A 304 28.36 -0.83 -30.95
CA PRO A 304 28.07 -1.05 -32.37
C PRO A 304 28.27 -2.50 -32.83
N GLY A 305 29.36 -3.14 -32.38
CA GLY A 305 29.71 -4.52 -32.73
C GLY A 305 28.67 -5.58 -32.31
N GLN A 306 27.74 -5.24 -31.42
CA GLN A 306 26.67 -6.13 -30.98
C GLN A 306 25.76 -6.54 -32.15
N GLN A 307 25.54 -5.65 -33.12
CA GLN A 307 24.66 -5.90 -34.27
C GLN A 307 25.15 -7.03 -35.19
N ILE A 308 26.46 -7.31 -35.16
CA ILE A 308 27.08 -8.39 -35.94
C ILE A 308 27.47 -9.58 -35.05
N GLY A 309 26.98 -9.62 -33.81
CA GLY A 309 27.21 -10.71 -32.87
C GLY A 309 28.63 -10.78 -32.30
N ARG A 310 29.38 -9.66 -32.26
CA ARG A 310 30.64 -9.65 -31.50
C ARG A 310 30.31 -9.90 -30.01
N PRO A 311 31.10 -10.72 -29.30
CA PRO A 311 30.87 -10.99 -27.88
C PRO A 311 31.23 -9.78 -27.02
N LEU A 312 30.52 -9.65 -25.90
CA LEU A 312 30.83 -8.65 -24.88
C LEU A 312 32.01 -9.15 -24.03
N TYR A 313 33.11 -8.41 -24.01
CA TYR A 313 34.24 -8.68 -23.12
C TYR A 313 34.45 -7.51 -22.18
N THR A 314 34.16 -7.73 -20.90
CA THR A 314 34.23 -6.71 -19.84
C THR A 314 35.07 -7.19 -18.66
N GLU A 315 35.81 -6.27 -18.07
CA GLU A 315 36.52 -6.48 -16.82
C GLU A 315 35.97 -5.53 -15.76
N ASP A 316 35.37 -6.10 -14.72
CA ASP A 316 34.76 -5.35 -13.63
C ASP A 316 35.67 -5.34 -12.40
N THR A 317 35.92 -4.16 -11.85
CA THR A 317 36.78 -3.95 -10.69
C THR A 317 36.13 -3.04 -9.66
N MET A 318 36.54 -3.20 -8.41
CA MET A 318 35.97 -2.48 -7.28
C MET A 318 37.09 -2.05 -6.34
N SER A 319 37.20 -0.75 -6.05
CA SER A 319 38.26 -0.19 -5.23
C SER A 319 37.72 0.82 -4.19
N PRO A 320 38.29 0.86 -2.97
CA PRO A 320 37.91 1.86 -1.99
C PRO A 320 38.31 3.27 -2.48
N VAL A 321 37.45 4.26 -2.26
CA VAL A 321 37.78 5.66 -2.58
C VAL A 321 38.67 6.21 -1.47
N GLY A 322 39.85 6.73 -1.83
CA GLY A 322 40.82 7.27 -0.86
C GLY A 322 40.22 8.41 -0.04
N GLY A 323 40.21 8.26 1.29
CA GLY A 323 39.76 9.28 2.24
C GLY A 323 38.29 9.17 2.71
N GLU A 324 37.45 8.36 2.05
CA GLU A 324 36.04 8.19 2.43
C GLU A 324 35.71 6.72 2.74
N ALA A 325 35.58 6.41 4.03
CA ALA A 325 35.33 5.05 4.49
C ALA A 325 33.95 4.48 4.08
N SER A 326 33.00 5.31 3.63
CA SER A 326 31.64 4.87 3.27
C SER A 326 31.42 4.72 1.76
N ARG A 327 32.42 5.01 0.92
CA ARG A 327 32.27 5.01 -0.54
C ARG A 327 33.24 4.07 -1.24
N GLN A 328 32.80 3.64 -2.41
CA GLN A 328 33.50 2.67 -3.24
C GLN A 328 33.37 3.06 -4.71
N GLN A 329 34.46 2.91 -5.45
CA GLN A 329 34.47 3.09 -6.88
C GLN A 329 34.26 1.73 -7.54
N PHE A 330 33.26 1.67 -8.41
CA PHE A 330 32.94 0.53 -9.25
C PHE A 330 33.34 0.89 -10.68
N GLN A 331 33.98 -0.02 -11.39
CA GLN A 331 34.48 0.21 -12.73
C GLN A 331 34.21 -1.02 -13.59
N SER A 332 33.76 -0.80 -14.82
CA SER A 332 33.65 -1.81 -15.87
C SER A 332 34.42 -1.32 -17.09
N VAL A 333 35.28 -2.17 -17.66
CA VAL A 333 36.08 -1.85 -18.85
C VAL A 333 35.67 -2.76 -20.00
N LEU A 334 35.00 -2.19 -21.01
CA LEU A 334 34.71 -2.86 -22.27
C LEU A 334 35.98 -2.90 -23.12
N GLN A 335 36.36 -4.08 -23.61
CA GLN A 335 37.52 -4.25 -24.48
C GLN A 335 37.07 -4.66 -25.89
N VAL A 336 37.55 -3.93 -26.89
CA VAL A 336 37.29 -4.19 -28.31
C VAL A 336 38.65 -4.39 -28.99
N ASP A 337 39.00 -5.66 -29.18
CA ASP A 337 40.23 -6.03 -29.86
C ASP A 337 40.08 -5.96 -31.39
N GLU A 338 41.15 -5.59 -32.07
CA GLU A 338 41.22 -5.48 -33.53
C GLU A 338 40.02 -4.72 -34.11
N VAL A 339 39.95 -3.43 -33.80
CA VAL A 339 38.83 -2.54 -34.19
C VAL A 339 38.61 -2.55 -35.70
N ARG A 340 37.34 -2.64 -36.11
CA ARG A 340 36.88 -2.65 -37.51
C ARG A 340 35.92 -1.49 -37.75
N ASP A 341 35.61 -1.20 -39.01
CA ASP A 341 34.67 -0.11 -39.37
C ASP A 341 33.29 -0.26 -38.72
N VAL A 342 32.85 -1.50 -38.49
CA VAL A 342 31.60 -1.85 -37.79
C VAL A 342 31.59 -1.49 -36.31
N ASP A 343 32.77 -1.30 -35.69
CA ASP A 343 32.91 -0.91 -34.30
C ASP A 343 32.87 0.62 -34.11
N GLN A 344 32.73 1.36 -35.22
CA GLN A 344 32.49 2.80 -35.19
C GLN A 344 31.07 3.09 -34.70
N GLY A 345 30.95 4.03 -33.75
CA GLY A 345 29.65 4.52 -33.31
C GLY A 345 29.62 4.92 -31.85
N THR A 346 28.42 4.89 -31.30
CA THR A 346 28.14 5.26 -29.91
C THR A 346 28.19 4.03 -29.03
N TYR A 347 28.95 4.13 -27.94
CA TYR A 347 29.03 3.16 -26.87
C TYR A 347 28.26 3.72 -25.68
N ASN A 348 27.32 2.94 -25.16
CA ASN A 348 26.49 3.31 -24.03
C ASN A 348 26.80 2.40 -22.84
N CYS A 349 27.11 3.00 -21.69
CA CYS A 349 27.26 2.29 -20.43
C CYS A 349 26.09 2.66 -19.52
N THR A 350 25.42 1.66 -18.97
CA THR A 350 24.38 1.82 -17.96
C THR A 350 24.86 1.22 -16.65
N ALA A 351 24.84 2.02 -15.58
CA ALA A 351 25.11 1.55 -14.22
C ALA A 351 23.81 1.48 -13.43
N GLN A 352 23.57 0.38 -12.72
CA GLN A 352 22.32 0.08 -12.04
C GLN A 352 22.54 -0.37 -10.59
N ASN A 353 21.65 0.03 -9.69
CA ASN A 353 21.52 -0.52 -8.34
C ASN A 353 20.02 -0.67 -7.96
N LEU A 354 19.73 -1.02 -6.71
CA LEU A 354 18.36 -1.20 -6.20
C LEU A 354 17.47 0.06 -6.23
N GLN A 355 18.01 1.25 -6.52
CA GLN A 355 17.22 2.48 -6.72
C GLN A 355 16.97 2.83 -8.18
N GLY A 356 17.66 2.17 -9.12
CA GLY A 356 17.46 2.38 -10.54
C GLY A 356 18.78 2.43 -11.29
N ALA A 357 18.71 2.92 -12.52
CA ALA A 357 19.81 2.95 -13.46
C ALA A 357 20.03 4.35 -14.05
N LYS A 358 21.28 4.64 -14.44
CA LYS A 358 21.63 5.79 -15.26
C LYS A 358 22.57 5.35 -16.37
N SER A 359 22.49 6.04 -17.50
CA SER A 359 23.28 5.72 -18.69
C SER A 359 24.10 6.93 -19.13
N VAL A 360 25.29 6.65 -19.67
CA VAL A 360 26.19 7.63 -20.27
C VAL A 360 26.79 7.05 -21.54
N SER A 361 27.05 7.91 -22.53
CA SER A 361 27.53 7.45 -23.82
C SER A 361 28.76 8.22 -24.29
N THR A 362 29.58 7.56 -25.09
CA THR A 362 30.72 8.16 -25.80
C THR A 362 30.76 7.68 -27.24
N ALA A 363 31.29 8.50 -28.16
CA ALA A 363 31.39 8.15 -29.56
C ALA A 363 32.85 7.91 -29.96
N VAL A 364 33.10 6.81 -30.68
CA VAL A 364 34.43 6.45 -31.19
C VAL A 364 34.39 6.40 -32.71
N LYS A 365 35.37 7.06 -33.34
CA LYS A 365 35.58 7.03 -34.80
C LYS A 365 36.66 6.01 -35.14
N VAL A 366 36.47 5.29 -36.24
CA VAL A 366 37.48 4.36 -36.75
C VAL A 366 38.17 5.01 -37.94
N VAL A 367 39.50 5.06 -37.90
CA VAL A 367 40.32 5.71 -38.94
C VAL A 367 41.20 4.69 -39.66
N PRO A 368 41.54 4.90 -40.95
CA PRO A 368 42.48 4.04 -41.63
C PRO A 368 43.86 4.05 -40.96
N LYS A 369 44.51 2.89 -40.91
CA LYS A 369 45.89 2.80 -40.40
C LYS A 369 46.83 3.59 -41.32
N ALA A 370 47.62 4.50 -40.75
CA ALA A 370 48.53 5.33 -41.53
C ALA A 370 49.56 4.46 -42.26
N LYS A 371 49.71 4.66 -43.58
CA LYS A 371 50.75 3.98 -44.37
C LYS A 371 52.12 4.49 -43.93
N ALA A 372 53.02 3.59 -43.54
CA ALA A 372 54.40 3.93 -43.23
C ALA A 372 55.03 4.69 -44.42
N ARG A 373 55.46 5.92 -44.18
CA ARG A 373 56.16 6.72 -45.19
C ARG A 373 57.51 6.04 -45.45
N LYS A 374 57.63 5.30 -46.55
CA LYS A 374 58.94 4.81 -47.02
C LYS A 374 59.85 6.03 -47.17
N LEU A 375 60.84 6.16 -46.28
CA LEU A 375 61.98 7.04 -46.51
C LEU A 375 62.63 6.55 -47.81
N ARG A 376 62.52 7.36 -48.87
CA ARG A 376 63.37 7.18 -50.05
C ARG A 376 64.79 7.49 -49.57
N VAL A 377 65.62 6.46 -49.48
CA VAL A 377 67.07 6.55 -49.30
C VAL A 377 67.69 7.10 -50.57
#